data_AF-A0A524H177-F1
#
_entry.id   AF-A0A524H177-F1
#
_cell.length_a   1.000
_cell.length_b   1.000
_cell.length_c   1.000
_cell.angle_alpha   90.00
_cell.angle_beta   90.00
_cell.angle_gamma   90.00
#
_symmetry.space_group_name_H-M   'P 1'
#
loop_
_entity.id
_entity.type
_entity.pdbx_description
1 polymer ?
#
loop_
_entity_poly.entity_id
_entity_poly.type
_entity_poly.pdbx_seq_one_letter_code
_entity_poly.pdbx_strand_id
1 'polypeptide(L)' 'PMGGGEGKSSGGRHPCSPWGMPSKGYKTRKKKASDRLIVKRRR' A
#
# COMPACT_ATOMS: atom_id res chain seq x y z
N PRO A 1 9.99 7.95 -2.69
CA PRO A 1 9.09 8.54 -3.70
C PRO A 1 8.58 9.94 -3.36
N MET A 2 8.10 10.17 -2.14
CA MET A 2 7.47 11.45 -1.75
C MET A 2 8.51 12.50 -1.30
N GLY A 3 9.69 12.50 -1.93
CA GLY A 3 10.70 13.53 -1.76
C GLY A 3 10.60 14.54 -2.89
N GLY A 4 10.89 15.81 -2.60
CA GLY A 4 10.79 16.92 -3.56
C GLY A 4 9.65 17.87 -3.23
N GLY A 5 9.80 19.12 -3.69
CA GLY A 5 8.97 20.26 -3.32
C GLY A 5 9.66 21.18 -2.31
N GLU A 6 9.48 22.49 -2.44
CA GLU A 6 10.00 23.45 -1.49
C GLU A 6 9.21 23.39 -0.16
N GLY A 7 9.91 23.41 0.97
CA GLY A 7 9.29 23.27 2.29
C GLY A 7 8.74 21.88 2.58
N LYS A 8 7.78 21.77 3.52
CA LYS A 8 7.12 20.49 3.85
C LYS A 8 6.00 20.21 2.85
N SER A 9 6.35 19.62 1.71
CA SER A 9 5.39 19.20 0.69
C SER A 9 5.09 17.70 0.76
N SER A 10 3.87 17.32 0.37
CA SER A 10 3.39 15.94 0.32
C SER A 10 3.75 15.22 -0.99
N GLY A 11 4.63 15.79 -1.82
CA GLY A 11 5.15 15.13 -3.04
C GLY A 11 4.11 14.87 -4.14
N GLY A 12 2.87 15.37 -4.01
CA GLY A 12 1.84 15.39 -5.04
C GLY A 12 1.31 14.02 -5.52
N ARG A 13 1.64 12.92 -4.83
CA ARG A 13 1.30 11.56 -5.24
C ARG A 13 0.56 10.82 -4.13
N HIS A 14 -0.12 9.72 -4.49
CA HIS A 14 -0.71 8.82 -3.49
C HIS A 14 0.39 8.32 -2.54
N PRO A 15 0.17 8.26 -1.22
CA PRO A 15 1.18 7.83 -0.28
C PRO A 15 1.64 6.41 -0.61
N CYS A 16 2.95 6.28 -0.80
CA CYS A 16 3.61 5.06 -1.20
C CYS A 16 4.83 4.80 -0.32
N SER A 17 5.20 3.52 -0.21
CA SER A 17 6.45 3.06 0.40
C SER A 17 7.67 3.59 -0.36
N PRO A 18 8.90 3.49 0.18
CA PRO A 18 10.14 3.86 -0.51
C PRO A 18 10.26 3.35 -1.95
N TRP A 19 9.72 2.16 -2.21
CA TRP A 19 9.76 1.44 -3.50
C TRP A 19 8.52 1.66 -4.38
N GLY A 20 7.63 2.59 -4.00
CA GLY A 20 6.46 2.96 -4.81
C GLY A 20 5.21 2.11 -4.58
N MET A 21 5.21 1.17 -3.61
CA MET A 21 4.01 0.40 -3.29
C MET A 21 3.00 1.28 -2.55
N PRO A 22 1.74 1.40 -3.00
CA PRO A 22 0.72 2.19 -2.34
C PRO A 22 0.51 1.77 -0.88
N SER A 23 0.46 2.73 0.04
CA SER A 23 0.38 2.48 1.49
C SER A 23 -1.04 2.61 2.05
N LYS A 24 -1.96 3.24 1.33
CA LYS A 24 -3.37 3.36 1.73
C LYS A 24 -4.24 2.42 0.91
N GLY A 25 -4.88 1.45 1.58
CA GLY A 25 -5.92 0.58 1.02
C GLY A 25 -5.44 -0.57 0.12
N TYR A 26 -4.15 -0.62 -0.21
CA TYR A 26 -3.63 -1.64 -1.12
C TYR A 26 -3.42 -2.99 -0.44
N LYS A 27 -4.14 -4.01 -0.91
CA LYS A 27 -3.98 -5.40 -0.44
C LYS A 27 -2.74 -6.02 -1.09
N THR A 28 -1.77 -6.38 -0.27
CA THR A 28 -0.49 -6.96 -0.73
C THR A 28 -0.55 -8.47 -0.96
N ARG A 29 -1.51 -9.17 -0.35
CA ARG A 29 -1.67 -10.63 -0.50
C ARG A 29 -2.33 -10.98 -1.84
N LYS A 30 -1.59 -11.69 -2.69
CA LYS A 30 -2.10 -12.34 -3.91
C LYS A 30 -2.91 -13.60 -3.56
N LYS A 31 -3.72 -14.07 -4.51
CA LYS A 31 -4.49 -15.32 -4.35
C LYS A 31 -3.53 -16.50 -4.12
N LYS A 32 -3.73 -17.23 -3.03
CA LYS A 32 -2.96 -18.44 -2.69
C LYS A 32 -3.91 -19.61 -2.46
N ALA A 33 -3.45 -20.85 -2.64
CA ALA A 33 -4.25 -22.04 -2.37
C ALA A 33 -4.79 -22.08 -0.93
N SER A 34 -4.00 -21.56 0.03
CA SER A 34 -4.38 -21.43 1.43
C SER A 34 -5.53 -20.46 1.69
N ASP A 35 -5.91 -19.60 0.72
CA ASP A 35 -7.09 -18.76 0.85
C ASP A 35 -8.39 -19.57 0.97
N ARG A 36 -8.39 -20.82 0.48
CA ARG A 36 -9.53 -21.76 0.64
C ARG A 36 -9.81 -22.13 2.09
N LEU A 37 -8.80 -22.01 2.96
CA LEU A 37 -8.90 -22.34 4.37
C LEU A 37 -9.26 -21.11 5.23
N ILE A 38 -9.35 -19.92 4.64
CA ILE A 38 -9.68 -18.68 5.35
C ILE A 38 -11.20 -18.52 5.40
N VAL A 39 -11.81 -18.79 6.54
CA VAL A 39 -13.27 -18.68 6.75
C VAL A 39 -13.74 -17.22 6.80
N LYS A 40 -12.96 -16.31 7.40
CA LYS A 40 -13.28 -14.88 7.50
C LYS A 40 -12.01 -14.03 7.44
N ARG A 41 -12.05 -12.93 6.69
CA ARG A 41 -10.97 -11.92 6.71
C ARG A 41 -11.11 -10.98 7.90
N ARG A 42 -9.98 -10.44 8.38
CA ARG A 42 -9.97 -9.40 9.43
C ARG A 42 -10.81 -8.22 8.94
N ARG A 43 -11.83 -7.84 9.73
CA ARG A 43 -12.53 -6.57 9.58
C ARG A 43 -11.65 -5.46 10.14
#